data_AF-Q0UNV0-F1
#
_entry.id   AF-Q0UNV0-F1
#
_cell.length_a   1.000
_cell.length_b   1.000
_cell.length_c   1.000
_cell.angle_alpha   90.00
_cell.angle_beta   90.00
_cell.angle_gamma   90.00
#
_symmetry.space_group_name_H-M   'P 1'
#
loop_
_entity.id
_entity.type
_entity.pdbx_description
1 polymer ?
#
loop_
_entity_poly.entity_id
_entity_poly.type
_entity_poly.pdbx_seq_one_letter_code
_entity_poly.pdbx_strand_id
1 'polypeptide(L)'
;MPPRLNVKCFTRSMPLRPQPRLQWSVRPATRFSVSQYRSYSDSKTSGANDRSAKVDAKPEDHVSQEAAKTAEIMGEQGPDLSRGTPVEDIVKNDKDAQEKLPKVMKDKLKANANAAPKGSRSYSTMTTQTSSQGLDMGLVDVQSAAKLPQIPGLKFEMPTLPLPKDGHVKRRYDPVVEQVTNLLMRHGEKSVAQSNMARILQHLRTSPIPTINPAKPLLPGAPPPSHLPLNPILYLTLAIDSVAPLMRIRSQRGAAGGGVALQIPVPMHLRQRRRTAIEWIMSNASKRRNVGSGKGSFAQRIAQELIAVVEGRSTVWDRRNALHKLGVAARANIVLPKKR
;
A
#
# COMPACT_ATOMS: atom_id res chain seq x y z
N MET A 1 -46.10 -23.51 -55.50
CA MET A 1 -46.70 -24.54 -54.63
C MET A 1 -46.27 -24.27 -53.19
N PRO A 2 -47.19 -24.08 -52.23
CA PRO A 2 -46.83 -23.98 -50.82
C PRO A 2 -46.69 -25.39 -50.20
N PRO A 3 -45.78 -25.62 -49.24
CA PRO A 3 -45.60 -26.93 -48.60
C PRO A 3 -46.72 -27.24 -47.59
N ARG A 4 -47.21 -28.48 -47.62
CA ARG A 4 -48.29 -29.00 -46.77
C ARG A 4 -47.79 -29.23 -45.34
N LEU A 5 -48.43 -28.60 -44.36
CA LEU A 5 -48.21 -28.86 -42.93
C LEU A 5 -48.84 -30.20 -42.53
N ASN A 6 -48.04 -31.07 -41.93
CA ASN A 6 -48.44 -32.41 -41.53
C ASN A 6 -49.00 -32.37 -40.10
N VAL A 7 -50.33 -32.39 -39.97
CA VAL A 7 -51.07 -32.22 -38.70
C VAL A 7 -51.40 -33.57 -38.07
N LYS A 8 -50.41 -34.45 -37.88
CA LYS A 8 -50.60 -35.71 -37.13
C LYS A 8 -49.30 -36.12 -36.43
N CYS A 9 -49.12 -35.68 -35.19
CA CYS A 9 -48.42 -36.50 -34.22
C CYS A 9 -48.91 -36.17 -32.80
N PHE A 10 -49.54 -37.17 -32.23
CA PHE A 10 -50.29 -37.15 -30.98
C PHE A 10 -49.39 -36.95 -29.75
N THR A 11 -49.93 -36.17 -28.82
CA THR A 11 -49.79 -36.25 -27.35
C THR A 11 -48.92 -37.39 -26.81
N ARG A 12 -47.73 -37.07 -26.31
CA ARG A 12 -46.99 -37.95 -25.38
C ARG A 12 -47.28 -37.50 -23.94
N SER A 13 -47.90 -38.38 -23.16
CA SER A 13 -48.07 -38.23 -21.72
C SER A 13 -46.71 -38.31 -21.02
N MET A 14 -46.31 -37.24 -20.30
CA MET A 14 -45.15 -37.28 -19.41
C MET A 14 -45.56 -37.80 -18.03
N PRO A 15 -44.97 -38.91 -17.52
CA PRO A 15 -45.08 -39.24 -16.11
C PRO A 15 -44.14 -38.34 -15.29
N LEU A 16 -44.72 -37.45 -14.47
CA LEU A 16 -44.02 -36.71 -13.43
C LEU A 16 -43.64 -37.68 -12.30
N ARG A 17 -42.36 -38.02 -12.18
CA ARG A 17 -41.81 -38.75 -11.03
C ARG A 17 -41.14 -37.74 -10.08
N PRO A 18 -41.57 -37.60 -8.82
CA PRO A 18 -40.88 -36.73 -7.88
C PRO A 18 -39.51 -37.33 -7.55
N GLN A 19 -38.44 -36.56 -7.73
CA GLN A 19 -37.09 -36.94 -7.33
C GLN A 19 -36.98 -37.05 -5.79
N PRO A 20 -36.26 -38.05 -5.24
CA PRO A 20 -35.88 -38.02 -3.84
C PRO A 20 -34.85 -36.91 -3.61
N ARG A 21 -35.14 -36.01 -2.67
CA ARG A 21 -34.17 -35.02 -2.17
C ARG A 21 -33.06 -35.77 -1.44
N LEU A 22 -31.88 -35.87 -2.05
CA LEU A 22 -30.66 -36.24 -1.36
C LEU A 22 -30.38 -35.19 -0.28
N GLN A 23 -30.57 -35.58 0.98
CA GLN A 23 -30.11 -34.79 2.12
C GLN A 23 -28.58 -34.79 2.10
N TRP A 24 -27.97 -33.64 1.83
CA TRP A 24 -26.55 -33.44 2.07
C TRP A 24 -26.31 -33.46 3.58
N SER A 25 -25.80 -34.58 4.08
CA SER A 25 -25.13 -34.61 5.38
C SER A 25 -23.89 -33.72 5.29
N VAL A 26 -23.92 -32.59 5.99
CA VAL A 26 -22.73 -31.73 6.17
C VAL A 26 -21.73 -32.52 7.01
N ARG A 27 -20.75 -33.15 6.38
CA ARG A 27 -19.58 -33.68 7.09
C ARG A 27 -18.68 -32.49 7.45
N PRO A 28 -18.36 -32.23 8.73
CA PRO A 28 -17.34 -31.25 9.06
C PRO A 28 -16.00 -31.76 8.53
N ALA A 29 -15.48 -31.11 7.49
CA ALA A 29 -14.11 -31.33 7.06
C ALA A 29 -13.19 -30.60 8.06
N THR A 30 -12.86 -31.24 9.17
CA THR A 30 -11.71 -30.85 10.00
C THR A 30 -10.45 -31.06 9.18
N ARG A 31 -10.05 -30.05 8.41
CA ARG A 31 -8.70 -29.98 7.85
C ARG A 31 -7.78 -29.48 8.96
N PHE A 32 -7.02 -30.39 9.56
CA PHE A 32 -5.84 -29.98 10.31
C PHE A 32 -4.86 -29.34 9.32
N SER A 33 -4.67 -28.03 9.41
CA SER A 33 -3.56 -27.39 8.70
C SER A 33 -2.27 -27.82 9.38
N VAL A 34 -1.45 -28.61 8.67
CA VAL A 34 -0.07 -28.83 9.09
C VAL A 34 0.63 -27.48 9.02
N SER A 35 0.98 -26.93 10.18
CA SER A 35 1.80 -25.72 10.29
C SER A 35 3.18 -26.05 9.75
N GLN A 36 3.48 -25.63 8.52
CA GLN A 36 4.85 -25.58 8.05
C GLN A 36 5.53 -24.38 8.71
N TYR A 37 6.07 -24.60 9.91
CA TYR A 37 7.07 -23.70 10.47
C TYR A 37 8.30 -23.76 9.56
N ARG A 38 8.69 -22.61 9.05
CA ARG A 38 9.98 -22.41 8.41
C ARG A 38 11.01 -22.48 9.53
N SER A 39 11.90 -23.48 9.50
CA SER A 39 13.03 -23.53 10.42
C SER A 39 13.90 -22.31 10.17
N TYR A 40 13.83 -21.33 11.07
CA TYR A 40 14.87 -20.31 11.15
C TYR A 40 16.18 -21.01 11.42
N SER A 41 17.23 -20.54 10.75
CA SER A 41 18.61 -20.97 10.87
C SER A 41 19.01 -21.28 12.31
N ASP A 42 19.57 -22.46 12.48
CA ASP A 42 20.17 -22.97 13.71
C ASP A 42 21.15 -21.95 14.31
N SER A 43 20.97 -21.58 15.57
CA SER A 43 21.86 -20.66 16.31
C SER A 43 23.12 -21.38 16.82
N LYS A 44 23.58 -22.41 16.11
CA LYS A 44 24.78 -23.17 16.43
C LYS A 44 25.81 -23.05 15.31
N THR A 45 26.28 -21.82 15.11
CA THR A 45 27.67 -21.57 14.70
C THR A 45 28.39 -20.93 15.88
N SER A 46 28.54 -21.71 16.95
CA SER A 46 29.53 -21.45 17.98
C SER A 46 30.94 -21.59 17.37
N GLY A 47 31.75 -20.54 17.48
CA GLY A 47 33.17 -20.75 17.74
C GLY A 47 34.23 -20.08 16.86
N ALA A 48 33.92 -19.17 15.93
CA ALA A 48 35.01 -18.53 15.15
C ALA A 48 34.91 -17.02 14.90
N ASN A 49 33.74 -16.39 15.02
CA ASN A 49 33.57 -14.98 14.64
C ASN A 49 32.87 -14.10 15.69
N ASP A 50 32.63 -14.59 16.90
CA ASP A 50 32.08 -13.75 17.96
C ASP A 50 33.20 -12.89 18.57
N ARG A 51 33.43 -11.71 17.99
CA ARG A 51 34.49 -10.78 18.40
C ARG A 51 34.18 -10.06 19.71
N SER A 52 32.98 -10.23 20.27
CA SER A 52 32.52 -9.55 21.50
C SER A 52 33.38 -9.86 22.74
N ALA A 53 34.09 -10.99 22.75
CA ALA A 53 34.97 -11.39 23.85
C ALA A 53 36.45 -10.98 23.69
N LYS A 54 36.86 -10.41 22.54
CA LYS A 54 38.23 -9.91 22.37
C LYS A 54 38.41 -8.60 23.14
N VAL A 55 39.57 -8.46 23.80
CA VAL A 55 39.96 -7.24 24.53
C VAL A 55 39.89 -6.02 23.62
N ASP A 56 40.28 -6.16 22.35
CA ASP A 56 40.28 -5.09 21.33
C ASP A 56 38.89 -4.65 20.84
N ALA A 57 37.82 -5.39 21.19
CA ALA A 57 36.46 -5.14 20.71
C ALA A 57 35.54 -4.55 21.77
N LYS A 58 36.04 -4.36 23.00
CA LYS A 58 35.30 -3.66 24.06
C LYS A 58 35.37 -2.15 23.78
N PRO A 59 34.24 -1.42 23.86
CA PRO A 59 34.26 0.04 23.84
C PRO A 59 35.22 0.56 24.91
N GLU A 60 36.01 1.60 24.59
CA GLU A 60 36.86 2.24 25.60
C GLU A 60 36.01 2.73 26.77
N ASP A 61 36.55 2.56 27.99
CA ASP A 61 35.85 2.95 29.21
C ASP A 61 35.79 4.48 29.29
N HIS A 62 34.75 5.03 29.93
CA HIS A 62 34.68 6.47 30.15
C HIS A 62 35.82 6.90 31.09
N VAL A 63 36.40 8.10 30.92
CA VAL A 63 37.54 8.62 31.73
C VAL A 63 37.37 8.42 33.25
N SER A 64 36.16 8.54 33.79
CA SER A 64 35.87 8.29 35.21
C SER A 64 35.97 6.81 35.62
N GLN A 65 35.61 5.89 34.72
CA GLN A 65 35.73 4.45 34.91
C GLN A 65 37.19 3.99 34.77
N GLU A 66 37.97 4.61 33.88
CA GLU A 66 39.42 4.36 33.80
C GLU A 66 40.13 4.80 35.07
N ALA A 67 39.83 6.00 35.57
CA ALA A 67 40.38 6.52 36.83
C ALA A 67 40.00 5.67 38.04
N ALA A 68 38.79 5.10 38.05
CA ALA A 68 38.36 4.18 39.10
C ALA A 68 39.13 2.85 39.03
N LYS A 69 39.33 2.29 37.83
CA LYS A 69 40.11 1.06 37.63
C LYS A 69 41.58 1.24 37.97
N THR A 70 42.18 2.38 37.61
CA THR A 70 43.58 2.67 37.99
C THR A 70 43.71 2.90 39.50
N ALA A 71 42.77 3.60 40.15
CA ALA A 71 42.77 3.73 41.61
C ALA A 71 42.61 2.38 42.32
N GLU A 72 41.74 1.51 41.81
CA GLU A 72 41.56 0.14 42.32
C GLU A 72 42.85 -0.71 42.18
N ILE A 73 43.58 -0.55 41.08
CA ILE A 73 44.90 -1.20 40.86
C ILE A 73 45.97 -0.62 41.80
N MET A 74 45.94 0.70 42.04
CA MET A 74 46.93 1.41 42.87
C MET A 74 46.60 1.35 44.38
N GLY A 75 45.46 0.78 44.76
CA GLY A 75 44.99 0.69 46.15
C GLY A 75 44.48 2.02 46.72
N GLU A 76 44.17 2.99 45.86
CA GLU A 76 43.63 4.30 46.23
C GLU A 76 42.09 4.32 46.09
N GLN A 77 41.43 5.23 46.81
CA GLN A 77 39.98 5.35 46.75
C GLN A 77 39.55 6.11 45.49
N GLY A 78 39.05 5.38 44.49
CA GLY A 78 38.59 5.93 43.22
C GLY A 78 37.31 6.79 43.31
N PRO A 79 37.01 7.60 42.28
CA PRO A 79 35.83 8.47 42.26
C PRO A 79 34.52 7.67 42.22
N ASP A 80 33.51 8.12 42.96
CA ASP A 80 32.19 7.47 43.06
C ASP A 80 31.44 7.53 41.72
N LEU A 81 31.33 6.38 41.05
CA LEU A 81 30.68 6.23 39.73
C LEU A 81 29.16 6.46 39.76
N SER A 82 28.54 6.55 40.94
CA SER A 82 27.09 6.76 41.08
C SER A 82 26.66 8.21 40.81
N ARG A 83 27.59 9.17 40.88
CA ARG A 83 27.36 10.60 40.61
C ARG A 83 28.46 11.12 39.71
N GLY A 84 28.09 11.77 38.61
CA GLY A 84 29.08 12.46 37.76
C GLY A 84 29.82 13.50 38.59
N THR A 85 31.16 13.39 38.66
CA THR A 85 31.99 14.38 39.34
C THR A 85 31.84 15.73 38.62
N PRO A 86 31.47 16.81 39.33
CA PRO A 86 31.40 18.13 38.73
C PRO A 86 32.74 18.49 38.08
N VAL A 87 32.70 19.06 36.87
CA VAL A 87 33.90 19.48 36.12
C VAL A 87 34.79 20.41 36.94
N GLU A 88 34.19 21.17 37.86
CA GLU A 88 34.88 22.08 38.77
C GLU A 88 35.84 21.33 39.72
N ASP A 89 35.51 20.12 40.16
CA ASP A 89 36.31 19.37 41.12
C ASP A 89 37.47 18.62 40.46
N ILE A 90 37.31 18.23 39.19
CA ILE A 90 38.38 17.64 38.38
C ILE A 90 39.48 18.68 38.10
N VAL A 91 39.07 19.89 37.74
CA VAL A 91 39.98 20.98 37.38
C VAL A 91 40.72 21.54 38.60
N LYS A 92 40.14 21.47 39.80
CA LYS A 92 40.79 22.00 41.02
C LYS A 92 42.14 21.33 41.31
N ASN A 93 42.26 20.05 40.98
CA ASN A 93 43.45 19.25 41.29
C ASN A 93 44.55 19.37 40.22
N ASP A 94 44.19 19.72 38.97
CA ASP A 94 45.11 19.86 37.84
C ASP A 94 45.39 21.33 37.48
N LYS A 95 46.58 21.81 37.84
CA LYS A 95 47.03 23.19 37.51
C LYS A 95 47.15 23.42 36.00
N ASP A 96 47.61 22.42 35.26
CA ASP A 96 47.77 22.51 33.80
C ASP A 96 46.41 22.57 33.07
N ALA A 97 45.37 21.96 33.65
CA ALA A 97 44.01 22.01 33.11
C ALA A 97 43.37 23.40 33.34
N GLN A 98 43.66 24.04 34.48
CA GLN A 98 43.18 25.40 34.78
C GLN A 98 43.69 26.43 33.77
N GLU A 99 44.92 26.28 33.28
CA GLU A 99 45.50 27.20 32.30
C GLU A 99 44.84 27.10 30.93
N LYS A 100 44.36 25.92 30.54
CA LYS A 100 43.74 25.66 29.22
C LYS A 100 42.23 25.93 29.18
N LEU A 101 41.61 26.30 30.29
CA LEU A 101 40.17 26.56 30.34
C LEU A 101 39.74 27.85 29.62
N PRO A 102 38.53 27.87 29.01
CA PRO A 102 37.93 29.07 28.46
C PRO A 102 37.66 30.11 29.55
N LYS A 103 37.76 31.41 29.19
CA LYS A 103 37.68 32.55 30.13
C LYS A 103 36.45 32.49 31.05
N VAL A 104 35.27 32.19 30.49
CA VAL A 104 34.00 32.10 31.24
C VAL A 104 34.05 31.09 32.40
N MET A 105 34.81 30.00 32.26
CA MET A 105 34.94 28.99 33.32
C MET A 105 35.99 29.38 34.36
N LYS A 106 37.08 30.02 33.93
CA LYS A 106 38.09 30.60 34.85
C LYS A 106 37.46 31.66 35.77
N ASP A 107 36.56 32.48 35.24
CA ASP A 107 35.87 33.52 36.00
C ASP A 107 34.90 32.93 37.02
N LYS A 108 34.19 31.83 36.67
CA LYS A 108 33.33 31.09 37.62
C LYS A 108 34.12 30.44 38.76
N LEU A 109 35.29 29.85 38.48
CA LEU A 109 36.17 29.28 39.51
C LEU A 109 36.71 30.35 40.47
N LYS A 110 37.10 31.52 39.94
CA LYS A 110 37.55 32.66 40.76
C LYS A 110 36.41 33.25 41.60
N ALA A 111 35.18 33.29 41.08
CA ALA A 111 34.02 33.78 41.81
C ALA A 111 33.62 32.85 42.98
N ASN A 112 33.72 31.53 42.80
CA ASN A 112 33.42 30.55 43.85
C ASN A 112 34.50 30.47 44.95
N ALA A 113 35.76 30.82 44.67
CA ALA A 113 36.83 30.81 45.67
C ALA A 113 36.67 31.87 46.79
N ASN A 114 35.94 32.95 46.52
CA ASN A 114 35.72 34.05 47.47
C ASN A 114 34.32 34.10 48.08
N ALA A 115 33.50 33.06 47.88
CA ALA A 115 32.12 33.02 48.37
C ALA A 115 31.98 32.05 49.56
N ALA A 116 31.63 32.59 50.74
CA ALA A 116 31.12 31.78 51.85
C ALA A 116 29.86 31.00 51.40
N PRO A 117 29.60 29.79 51.93
CA PRO A 117 28.56 28.91 51.40
C PRO A 117 27.17 29.50 51.65
N LYS A 118 26.62 30.22 50.66
CA LYS A 118 25.19 30.50 50.62
C LYS A 118 24.52 29.21 50.17
N GLY A 119 23.78 28.58 51.08
CA GLY A 119 22.98 27.40 50.82
C GLY A 119 22.01 27.64 49.67
N SER A 120 22.44 27.33 48.46
CA SER A 120 21.58 27.24 47.29
C SER A 120 21.13 25.80 47.19
N ARG A 121 19.86 25.58 47.53
CA ARG A 121 19.13 24.34 47.26
C ARG A 121 19.36 23.94 45.80
N SER A 122 19.69 22.68 45.57
CA SER A 122 19.75 22.08 44.25
C SER A 122 18.42 22.32 43.55
N TYR A 123 18.45 22.99 42.39
CA TYR A 123 17.28 23.04 41.51
C TYR A 123 17.01 21.62 41.02
N SER A 124 16.06 20.94 41.65
CA SER A 124 15.39 19.80 41.06
C SER A 124 14.58 20.30 39.87
N THR A 125 14.89 19.83 38.68
CA THR A 125 14.00 19.87 37.52
C THR A 125 12.80 18.96 37.80
N MET A 126 11.84 19.44 38.60
CA MET A 126 10.47 18.95 38.50
C MET A 126 9.77 19.75 37.40
N THR A 127 9.24 19.02 36.42
CA THR A 127 8.32 19.54 35.41
C THR A 127 7.00 19.91 36.09
N THR A 128 6.79 21.19 36.37
CA THR A 128 5.48 21.70 36.76
C THR A 128 4.57 21.61 35.53
N GLN A 129 3.54 20.76 35.60
CA GLN A 129 2.42 20.84 34.66
C GLN A 129 1.76 22.20 34.87
N THR A 130 1.84 23.06 33.88
CA THR A 130 1.10 24.32 33.84
C THR A 130 -0.38 23.98 33.72
N SER A 131 -1.12 24.21 34.80
CA SER A 131 -2.58 24.29 34.77
C SER A 131 -2.96 25.46 33.86
N SER A 132 -3.50 25.12 32.69
CA SER A 132 -3.97 26.09 31.70
C SER A 132 -5.25 26.77 32.21
N GLN A 133 -5.09 27.94 32.82
CA GLN A 133 -6.15 28.94 32.85
C GLN A 133 -5.82 30.04 31.83
N GLY A 134 -6.61 30.08 30.77
CA GLY A 134 -6.82 31.28 29.95
C GLY A 134 -5.79 31.52 28.84
N LEU A 135 -5.95 30.84 27.70
CA LEU A 135 -5.86 31.42 26.35
C LEU A 135 -6.25 30.33 25.33
N ASP A 136 -7.48 30.46 24.83
CA ASP A 136 -8.10 29.60 23.83
C ASP A 136 -7.45 29.84 22.47
N MET A 137 -6.47 29.00 22.14
CA MET A 137 -5.96 28.83 20.78
C MET A 137 -6.34 27.44 20.27
N GLY A 138 -7.64 27.22 20.04
CA GLY A 138 -8.15 26.30 19.01
C GLY A 138 -7.46 24.94 18.93
N LEU A 139 -7.16 24.33 20.07
CA LEU A 139 -6.50 23.04 20.18
C LEU A 139 -7.58 22.00 20.48
N VAL A 140 -7.78 21.14 19.49
CA VAL A 140 -8.47 19.85 19.52
C VAL A 140 -8.81 19.39 20.94
N ASP A 141 -10.10 19.33 21.24
CA ASP A 141 -10.68 18.88 22.50
C ASP A 141 -9.98 17.61 23.04
N VAL A 142 -9.15 17.78 24.08
CA VAL A 142 -8.44 16.70 24.78
C VAL A 142 -9.36 16.04 25.84
N GLN A 143 -10.64 16.41 25.91
CA GLN A 143 -11.62 15.77 26.80
C GLN A 143 -12.06 14.36 26.36
N SER A 144 -11.27 13.64 25.56
CA SER A 144 -11.39 12.18 25.45
C SER A 144 -10.68 11.50 26.64
N ALA A 145 -10.96 11.97 27.84
CA ALA A 145 -10.45 11.40 29.08
C ALA A 145 -11.21 10.09 29.38
N ALA A 146 -10.52 8.97 29.16
CA ALA A 146 -10.73 7.68 29.82
C ALA A 146 -12.18 7.20 29.96
N LYS A 147 -12.86 6.92 28.83
CA LYS A 147 -13.96 5.95 28.88
C LYS A 147 -13.38 4.60 29.26
N LEU A 148 -13.73 4.11 30.45
CA LEU A 148 -13.47 2.73 30.85
C LEU A 148 -14.03 1.80 29.74
N PRO A 149 -13.31 0.73 29.39
CA PRO A 149 -13.74 -0.16 28.33
C PRO A 149 -15.08 -0.78 28.70
N GLN A 150 -16.12 -0.49 27.91
CA GLN A 150 -17.47 -1.06 28.08
C GLN A 150 -17.47 -2.58 27.91
N ILE A 151 -16.44 -3.14 27.28
CA ILE A 151 -16.32 -4.55 26.95
C ILE A 151 -15.12 -5.13 27.72
N PRO A 152 -15.31 -6.21 28.50
CA PRO A 152 -14.22 -6.83 29.24
C PRO A 152 -13.13 -7.33 28.28
N GLY A 153 -11.86 -7.04 28.61
CA GLY A 153 -10.69 -7.51 27.87
C GLY A 153 -10.09 -6.54 26.86
N LEU A 154 -10.77 -5.45 26.51
CA LEU A 154 -10.19 -4.40 25.67
C LEU A 154 -9.58 -3.28 26.51
N LYS A 155 -8.40 -2.79 26.13
CA LYS A 155 -7.79 -1.59 26.74
C LYS A 155 -8.38 -0.28 26.18
N PHE A 156 -8.84 -0.31 24.93
CA PHE A 156 -9.44 0.82 24.20
C PHE A 156 -10.79 0.39 23.61
N GLU A 157 -11.60 1.33 23.13
CA GLU A 157 -12.88 1.00 22.49
C GLU A 157 -12.71 0.01 21.32
N MET A 158 -13.70 -0.85 21.11
CA MET A 158 -13.67 -1.80 20.00
C MET A 158 -13.78 -1.05 18.66
N PRO A 159 -12.92 -1.32 17.67
CA PRO A 159 -13.08 -0.74 16.35
C PRO A 159 -14.42 -1.16 15.72
N THR A 160 -15.06 -0.24 15.01
CA THR A 160 -16.35 -0.49 14.37
C THR A 160 -16.23 -1.60 13.32
N LEU A 161 -17.00 -2.68 13.50
CA LEU A 161 -17.11 -3.77 12.54
C LEU A 161 -18.35 -3.55 11.65
N PRO A 162 -18.32 -3.90 10.35
CA PRO A 162 -17.22 -4.52 9.62
C PRO A 162 -16.06 -3.54 9.35
N LEU A 163 -14.83 -4.04 9.39
CA LEU A 163 -13.65 -3.24 9.08
C LEU A 163 -13.75 -2.63 7.68
N PRO A 164 -13.19 -1.42 7.47
CA PRO A 164 -13.14 -0.81 6.14
C PRO A 164 -12.38 -1.72 5.18
N LYS A 165 -12.71 -1.62 3.89
CA LYS A 165 -12.13 -2.47 2.84
C LYS A 165 -10.60 -2.40 2.82
N ASP A 166 -10.04 -1.23 3.09
CA ASP A 166 -8.60 -0.96 3.06
C ASP A 166 -7.85 -1.48 4.30
N GLY A 167 -8.58 -1.83 5.37
CA GLY A 167 -7.99 -2.38 6.61
C GLY A 167 -7.44 -3.80 6.44
N HIS A 168 -7.73 -4.46 5.33
CA HIS A 168 -7.25 -5.82 5.07
C HIS A 168 -5.84 -5.79 4.48
N VAL A 169 -4.85 -6.38 5.17
CA VAL A 169 -3.41 -6.37 4.77
C VAL A 169 -3.19 -6.77 3.31
N LYS A 170 -3.85 -7.83 2.83
CA LYS A 170 -3.71 -8.31 1.44
C LYS A 170 -4.45 -7.46 0.40
N ARG A 171 -5.40 -6.62 0.82
CA ARG A 171 -6.28 -5.79 -0.03
C ARG A 171 -6.23 -4.34 0.44
N ARG A 172 -5.01 -3.83 0.62
CA ARG A 172 -4.75 -2.46 1.12
C ARG A 172 -5.11 -1.39 0.09
N TYR A 173 -4.92 -1.68 -1.20
CA TYR A 173 -5.10 -0.73 -2.29
C TYR A 173 -6.40 -1.00 -3.03
N ASP A 174 -6.89 0.03 -3.74
CA ASP A 174 -8.03 -0.11 -4.63
C ASP A 174 -7.79 -1.23 -5.68
N PRO A 175 -8.78 -2.09 -5.95
CA PRO A 175 -8.65 -3.21 -6.88
C PRO A 175 -8.19 -2.82 -8.29
N VAL A 176 -8.47 -1.60 -8.77
CA VAL A 176 -8.00 -1.16 -10.10
C VAL A 176 -6.51 -0.86 -10.06
N VAL A 177 -6.07 -0.15 -9.01
CA VAL A 177 -4.65 0.14 -8.79
C VAL A 177 -3.87 -1.16 -8.62
N GLU A 178 -4.38 -2.10 -7.83
CA GLU A 178 -3.79 -3.44 -7.68
C GLU A 178 -3.75 -4.20 -9.01
N GLN A 179 -4.81 -4.13 -9.81
CA GLN A 179 -4.85 -4.82 -11.09
C GLN A 179 -3.87 -4.23 -12.11
N VAL A 180 -3.78 -2.90 -12.22
CA VAL A 180 -2.85 -2.24 -13.14
C VAL A 180 -1.41 -2.49 -12.70
N THR A 181 -1.09 -2.34 -11.40
CA THR A 181 0.27 -2.63 -10.88
C THR A 181 0.71 -4.06 -11.22
N ASN A 182 -0.17 -5.05 -11.02
CA ASN A 182 0.14 -6.43 -11.36
C ASN A 182 0.35 -6.65 -12.88
N LEU A 183 -0.33 -5.89 -13.74
CA LEU A 183 -0.13 -5.95 -15.20
C LEU A 183 1.12 -5.19 -15.68
N LEU A 184 1.58 -4.19 -14.93
CA LEU A 184 2.84 -3.49 -15.19
C LEU A 184 4.06 -4.31 -14.75
N MET A 185 3.88 -5.20 -13.77
CA MET A 185 4.94 -6.03 -13.21
C MET A 185 5.52 -6.99 -14.26
N ARG A 186 6.85 -6.98 -14.38
CA ARG A 186 7.62 -7.92 -15.19
C ARG A 186 8.63 -8.63 -14.29
N HIS A 187 8.96 -9.88 -14.62
CA HIS A 187 9.98 -10.66 -13.89
C HIS A 187 9.78 -10.78 -12.36
N GLY A 188 8.54 -10.58 -11.87
CA GLY A 188 8.24 -10.58 -10.42
C GLY A 188 8.63 -9.31 -9.67
N GLU A 189 9.07 -8.25 -10.36
CA GLU A 189 9.52 -6.99 -9.77
C GLU A 189 8.33 -6.09 -9.37
N LYS A 190 7.67 -6.43 -8.26
CA LYS A 190 6.49 -5.68 -7.79
C LYS A 190 6.82 -4.27 -7.33
N SER A 191 8.00 -4.05 -6.73
CA SER A 191 8.46 -2.74 -6.25
C SER A 191 8.60 -1.73 -7.40
N VAL A 192 9.15 -2.17 -8.54
CA VAL A 192 9.29 -1.34 -9.75
C VAL A 192 7.92 -1.00 -10.33
N ALA A 193 7.00 -1.97 -10.39
CA ALA A 193 5.63 -1.73 -10.85
C ALA A 193 4.86 -0.75 -9.95
N GLN A 194 5.04 -0.85 -8.63
CA GLN A 194 4.46 0.08 -7.66
C GLN A 194 5.04 1.50 -7.81
N SER A 195 6.36 1.62 -8.02
CA SER A 195 7.02 2.90 -8.30
C SER A 195 6.50 3.54 -9.59
N ASN A 196 6.33 2.75 -10.66
CA ASN A 196 5.75 3.22 -11.91
C ASN A 196 4.30 3.67 -11.75
N MET A 197 3.49 2.93 -10.99
CA MET A 197 2.11 3.33 -10.66
C MET A 197 2.07 4.65 -9.88
N ALA A 198 2.92 4.82 -8.88
CA ALA A 198 3.00 6.07 -8.12
C ALA A 198 3.32 7.26 -9.04
N ARG A 199 4.26 7.09 -9.98
CA ARG A 199 4.59 8.10 -11.01
C ARG A 199 3.41 8.37 -11.95
N ILE A 200 2.65 7.34 -12.37
CA ILE A 200 1.44 7.52 -13.20
C ILE A 200 0.42 8.39 -12.46
N LEU A 201 0.10 8.06 -11.20
CA LEU A 201 -0.87 8.82 -10.41
C LEU A 201 -0.39 10.25 -10.13
N GLN A 202 0.92 10.43 -9.89
CA GLN A 202 1.52 11.75 -9.74
C GLN A 202 1.35 12.60 -11.01
N HIS A 203 1.59 12.01 -12.19
CA HIS A 203 1.39 12.70 -13.47
C HIS A 203 -0.08 13.10 -13.70
N LEU A 204 -1.04 12.23 -13.35
CA LEU A 204 -2.47 12.56 -13.43
C LEU A 204 -2.86 13.69 -12.47
N ARG A 205 -2.21 13.76 -11.31
CA ARG A 205 -2.45 14.82 -10.32
C ARG A 205 -1.92 16.18 -10.77
N THR A 206 -0.81 16.20 -11.50
CA THR A 206 -0.19 17.44 -12.00
C THR A 206 -0.66 17.84 -13.41
N SER A 207 -1.37 16.96 -14.12
CA SER A 207 -1.89 17.28 -15.45
C SER A 207 -3.04 18.29 -15.36
N PRO A 208 -3.21 19.14 -16.39
CA PRO A 208 -4.35 20.05 -16.46
C PRO A 208 -5.67 19.29 -16.53
N ILE A 209 -6.76 20.00 -16.29
CA ILE A 209 -8.12 19.47 -16.37
C ILE A 209 -8.37 18.96 -17.81
N PRO A 210 -8.78 17.70 -18.00
CA PRO A 210 -8.98 17.14 -19.34
C PRO A 210 -10.24 17.71 -20.01
N THR A 211 -10.16 17.96 -21.31
CA THR A 211 -11.30 18.38 -22.13
C THR A 211 -12.04 17.15 -22.66
N ILE A 212 -13.24 16.87 -22.15
CA ILE A 212 -14.02 15.69 -22.55
C ILE A 212 -14.65 15.91 -23.92
N ASN A 213 -14.49 14.94 -24.83
CA ASN A 213 -15.13 14.96 -26.14
C ASN A 213 -16.57 14.44 -26.04
N PRO A 214 -17.60 15.22 -26.44
CA PRO A 214 -18.99 14.79 -26.38
C PRO A 214 -19.31 13.58 -27.26
N ALA A 215 -18.55 13.35 -28.35
CA ALA A 215 -18.74 12.21 -29.24
C ALA A 215 -18.32 10.87 -28.61
N LYS A 216 -17.44 10.91 -27.60
CA LYS A 216 -16.94 9.74 -26.87
C LYS A 216 -17.22 9.94 -25.38
N PRO A 217 -18.48 9.84 -24.95
CA PRO A 217 -18.83 10.07 -23.56
C PRO A 217 -18.21 9.00 -22.66
N LEU A 218 -17.85 9.44 -21.46
CA LEU A 218 -17.34 8.59 -20.40
C LEU A 218 -18.49 7.79 -19.76
N LEU A 219 -18.19 7.04 -18.71
CA LEU A 219 -19.24 6.33 -17.96
C LEU A 219 -20.31 7.28 -17.40
N PRO A 220 -21.58 6.85 -17.38
CA PRO A 220 -22.65 7.61 -16.75
C PRO A 220 -22.39 7.74 -15.25
N GLY A 221 -22.69 8.91 -14.68
CA GLY A 221 -22.39 9.23 -13.28
C GLY A 221 -20.93 9.59 -13.03
N ALA A 222 -20.13 9.81 -14.08
CA ALA A 222 -18.81 10.41 -13.93
C ALA A 222 -18.91 11.82 -13.31
N PRO A 223 -18.02 12.16 -12.35
CA PRO A 223 -17.96 13.52 -11.80
C PRO A 223 -17.45 14.51 -12.85
N PRO A 224 -17.61 15.82 -12.59
CA PRO A 224 -17.11 16.85 -13.51
C PRO A 224 -15.59 16.73 -13.71
N PRO A 225 -15.08 17.17 -14.87
CA PRO A 225 -13.67 17.03 -15.22
C PRO A 225 -12.72 17.73 -14.23
N SER A 226 -13.19 18.77 -13.53
CA SER A 226 -12.45 19.50 -12.50
C SER A 226 -12.00 18.63 -11.32
N HIS A 227 -12.75 17.58 -10.98
CA HIS A 227 -12.45 16.72 -9.83
C HIS A 227 -11.39 15.63 -10.15
N LEU A 228 -11.07 15.42 -11.44
CA LEU A 228 -10.21 14.31 -11.87
C LEU A 228 -8.74 14.48 -11.44
N PRO A 229 -8.08 15.65 -11.62
CA PRO A 229 -6.69 15.81 -11.18
C PRO A 229 -6.53 15.67 -9.66
N LEU A 230 -7.50 16.16 -8.87
CA LEU A 230 -7.48 16.04 -7.41
C LEU A 230 -7.61 14.58 -6.94
N ASN A 231 -8.35 13.76 -7.69
CA ASN A 231 -8.60 12.35 -7.38
C ASN A 231 -7.99 11.43 -8.46
N PRO A 232 -6.67 11.19 -8.45
CA PRO A 232 -6.00 10.46 -9.53
C PRO A 232 -6.41 8.98 -9.63
N ILE A 233 -6.86 8.36 -8.53
CA ILE A 233 -7.41 7.00 -8.54
C ILE A 233 -8.73 6.99 -9.31
N LEU A 234 -9.62 7.93 -9.03
CA LEU A 234 -10.87 8.10 -9.77
C LEU A 234 -10.58 8.38 -11.25
N TYR A 235 -9.63 9.25 -11.56
CA TYR A 235 -9.21 9.54 -12.94
C TYR A 235 -8.79 8.25 -13.67
N LEU A 236 -7.92 7.44 -13.05
CA LEU A 236 -7.46 6.17 -13.60
C LEU A 236 -8.61 5.16 -13.78
N THR A 237 -9.47 5.00 -12.78
CA THR A 237 -10.61 4.05 -12.83
C THR A 237 -11.59 4.42 -13.93
N LEU A 238 -11.96 5.70 -14.03
CA LEU A 238 -12.86 6.22 -15.04
C LEU A 238 -12.32 6.00 -16.45
N ALA A 239 -11.05 6.31 -16.69
CA ALA A 239 -10.40 6.12 -17.98
C ALA A 239 -10.46 4.64 -18.43
N ILE A 240 -10.11 3.72 -17.52
CA ILE A 240 -10.10 2.28 -17.78
C ILE A 240 -11.52 1.77 -18.04
N ASP A 241 -12.48 2.09 -17.17
CA ASP A 241 -13.81 1.52 -17.26
C ASP A 241 -14.64 2.08 -18.43
N SER A 242 -14.37 3.32 -18.86
CA SER A 242 -15.00 3.91 -20.06
C SER A 242 -14.62 3.15 -21.33
N VAL A 243 -13.35 2.75 -21.44
CA VAL A 243 -12.80 2.05 -22.60
C VAL A 243 -12.99 0.53 -22.52
N ALA A 244 -13.29 0.00 -21.34
CA ALA A 244 -13.45 -1.42 -21.12
C ALA A 244 -14.56 -2.04 -22.02
N PRO A 245 -14.26 -3.09 -22.80
CA PRO A 245 -15.25 -3.72 -23.65
C PRO A 245 -16.24 -4.54 -22.81
N LEU A 246 -17.53 -4.49 -23.14
CA LEU A 246 -18.57 -5.20 -22.40
C LEU A 246 -18.57 -6.72 -22.65
N MET A 247 -18.10 -7.11 -23.83
CA MET A 247 -18.07 -8.49 -24.30
C MET A 247 -16.73 -8.79 -24.98
N ARG A 248 -16.42 -10.08 -25.11
CA ARG A 248 -15.35 -10.61 -25.96
C ARG A 248 -15.97 -11.52 -26.99
N ILE A 249 -15.24 -11.79 -28.06
CA ILE A 249 -15.64 -12.76 -29.06
C ILE A 249 -14.92 -14.07 -28.78
N ARG A 250 -15.67 -15.17 -28.72
CA ARG A 250 -15.16 -16.54 -28.62
C ARG A 250 -15.33 -17.19 -29.98
N SER A 251 -14.26 -17.67 -30.57
CA SER A 251 -14.30 -18.46 -31.80
C SER A 251 -14.60 -19.92 -31.48
N GLN A 252 -15.72 -20.46 -31.98
CA GLN A 252 -16.07 -21.88 -31.89
C GLN A 252 -15.80 -22.57 -33.22
N ARG A 253 -14.76 -23.40 -33.28
CA ARG A 253 -14.36 -24.11 -34.51
C ARG A 253 -15.42 -25.15 -34.91
N GLY A 254 -15.76 -25.21 -36.19
CA GLY A 254 -16.67 -26.22 -36.75
C GLY A 254 -18.17 -25.94 -36.61
N ALA A 255 -18.57 -24.87 -35.91
CA ALA A 255 -19.98 -24.55 -35.70
C ALA A 255 -20.62 -23.78 -36.88
N ALA A 256 -19.82 -23.16 -37.75
CA ALA A 256 -20.32 -22.42 -38.92
C ALA A 256 -20.48 -23.28 -40.19
N GLY A 257 -20.07 -24.55 -40.14
CA GLY A 257 -19.90 -25.41 -41.33
C GLY A 257 -18.51 -25.27 -41.97
N GLY A 258 -18.14 -26.22 -42.85
CA GLY A 258 -16.90 -26.16 -43.64
C GLY A 258 -15.58 -26.02 -42.86
N GLY A 259 -15.55 -26.37 -41.56
CA GLY A 259 -14.39 -26.19 -40.69
C GLY A 259 -14.13 -24.75 -40.20
N VAL A 260 -14.96 -23.77 -40.60
CA VAL A 260 -14.84 -22.37 -40.22
C VAL A 260 -15.25 -22.17 -38.76
N ALA A 261 -14.57 -21.26 -38.07
CA ALA A 261 -14.91 -20.92 -36.69
C ALA A 261 -16.05 -19.88 -36.65
N LEU A 262 -17.12 -20.22 -35.93
CA LEU A 262 -18.22 -19.31 -35.66
C LEU A 262 -17.81 -18.33 -34.56
N GLN A 263 -17.96 -17.03 -34.82
CA GLN A 263 -17.70 -16.00 -33.83
C GLN A 263 -18.91 -15.84 -32.92
N ILE A 264 -18.72 -16.02 -31.61
CA ILE A 264 -19.80 -15.97 -30.62
C ILE A 264 -19.45 -14.87 -29.60
N PRO A 265 -20.25 -13.80 -29.49
CA PRO A 265 -20.04 -12.78 -28.45
C PRO A 265 -20.40 -13.34 -27.06
N VAL A 266 -19.52 -13.12 -26.09
CA VAL A 266 -19.67 -13.59 -24.71
C VAL A 266 -19.47 -12.41 -23.74
N PRO A 267 -20.39 -12.18 -22.79
CA PRO A 267 -20.25 -11.10 -21.82
C PRO A 267 -19.02 -11.32 -20.92
N MET A 268 -18.39 -10.23 -20.53
CA MET A 268 -17.18 -10.26 -19.70
C MET A 268 -17.44 -9.78 -18.28
N HIS A 269 -16.79 -10.45 -17.31
CA HIS A 269 -16.83 -10.01 -15.92
C HIS A 269 -16.01 -8.74 -15.72
N LEU A 270 -16.34 -7.90 -14.74
CA LEU A 270 -15.71 -6.58 -14.52
C LEU A 270 -14.17 -6.64 -14.54
N ARG A 271 -13.56 -7.56 -13.77
CA ARG A 271 -12.10 -7.73 -13.72
C ARG A 271 -11.51 -8.08 -15.09
N GLN A 272 -12.21 -8.88 -15.89
CA GLN A 272 -11.78 -9.25 -17.24
C GLN A 272 -11.86 -8.05 -18.19
N ARG A 273 -12.92 -7.23 -18.08
CA ARG A 273 -13.11 -6.00 -18.87
C ARG A 273 -11.99 -5.00 -18.60
N ARG A 274 -11.67 -4.76 -17.31
CA ARG A 274 -10.55 -3.90 -16.92
C ARG A 274 -9.22 -4.42 -17.44
N ARG A 275 -8.98 -5.74 -17.37
CA ARG A 275 -7.73 -6.35 -17.87
C ARG A 275 -7.51 -6.05 -19.35
N THR A 276 -8.51 -6.28 -20.21
CA THR A 276 -8.38 -6.04 -21.65
C THR A 276 -8.17 -4.56 -21.96
N ALA A 277 -8.86 -3.66 -21.25
CA ALA A 277 -8.64 -2.21 -21.39
C ALA A 277 -7.21 -1.82 -21.03
N ILE A 278 -6.69 -2.29 -19.89
CA ILE A 278 -5.33 -1.98 -19.42
C ILE A 278 -4.28 -2.51 -20.40
N GLU A 279 -4.47 -3.73 -20.92
CA GLU A 279 -3.58 -4.31 -21.93
C GLU A 279 -3.56 -3.46 -23.23
N TRP A 280 -4.71 -2.94 -23.66
CA TRP A 280 -4.78 -2.05 -24.82
C TRP A 280 -4.10 -0.70 -24.57
N ILE A 281 -4.34 -0.09 -23.42
CA ILE A 281 -3.71 1.17 -23.02
C ILE A 281 -2.19 1.01 -22.95
N MET A 282 -1.70 -0.08 -22.34
CA MET A 282 -0.27 -0.37 -22.22
C MET A 282 0.37 -0.62 -23.60
N SER A 283 -0.31 -1.33 -24.50
CA SER A 283 0.17 -1.57 -25.87
C SER A 283 0.26 -0.28 -26.69
N ASN A 284 -0.65 0.67 -26.49
CA ASN A 284 -0.60 1.97 -27.14
C ASN A 284 0.48 2.87 -26.50
N ALA A 285 0.58 2.88 -25.17
CA ALA A 285 1.60 3.63 -24.44
C ALA A 285 3.02 3.18 -24.79
N SER A 286 3.23 1.89 -25.07
CA SER A 286 4.53 1.38 -25.52
C SER A 286 4.93 1.86 -26.92
N LYS A 287 3.95 2.18 -27.78
CA LYS A 287 4.18 2.68 -29.14
C LYS A 287 4.42 4.19 -29.18
N ARG A 288 4.06 4.93 -28.13
CA ARG A 288 4.33 6.37 -28.05
C ARG A 288 5.83 6.64 -28.00
N ARG A 289 6.23 7.75 -28.63
CA ARG A 289 7.61 8.26 -28.55
C ARG A 289 7.97 8.58 -27.10
N ASN A 290 9.22 8.32 -26.74
CA ASN A 290 9.77 8.72 -25.45
C ASN A 290 9.85 10.26 -25.40
N VAL A 291 9.20 10.86 -24.42
CA VAL A 291 9.29 12.29 -24.11
C VAL A 291 10.35 12.45 -23.01
N GLY A 292 11.61 12.59 -23.42
CA GLY A 292 12.74 12.78 -22.51
C GLY A 292 13.46 11.50 -22.05
N SER A 293 14.53 11.72 -21.27
CA SER A 293 15.38 10.68 -20.70
C SER A 293 15.06 10.46 -19.22
N GLY A 294 15.16 9.22 -18.75
CA GLY A 294 15.04 8.88 -17.34
C GLY A 294 14.13 7.69 -17.03
N LYS A 295 14.23 7.22 -15.79
CA LYS A 295 13.54 6.02 -15.27
C LYS A 295 12.00 6.14 -15.26
N GLY A 296 11.46 7.35 -15.41
CA GLY A 296 10.01 7.62 -15.40
C GLY A 296 9.34 7.67 -16.76
N SER A 297 10.08 7.56 -17.87
CA SER A 297 9.53 7.78 -19.22
C SER A 297 8.36 6.85 -19.55
N PHE A 298 8.40 5.59 -19.11
CA PHE A 298 7.32 4.63 -19.37
C PHE A 298 6.03 4.98 -18.62
N ALA A 299 6.14 5.33 -17.34
CA ALA A 299 5.01 5.78 -16.53
C ALA A 299 4.35 7.04 -17.12
N GLN A 300 5.15 8.00 -17.59
CA GLN A 300 4.66 9.20 -18.23
C GLN A 300 3.88 8.90 -19.52
N ARG A 301 4.37 7.99 -20.37
CA ARG A 301 3.64 7.59 -21.60
C ARG A 301 2.28 6.96 -21.29
N ILE A 302 2.21 6.14 -20.24
CA ILE A 302 0.93 5.55 -19.79
C ILE A 302 -0.01 6.64 -19.29
N ALA A 303 0.47 7.57 -18.46
CA ALA A 303 -0.34 8.68 -17.97
C ALA A 303 -0.87 9.54 -19.12
N GLN A 304 -0.04 9.85 -20.11
CA GLN A 304 -0.47 10.59 -21.30
C GLN A 304 -1.49 9.82 -22.16
N GLU A 305 -1.43 8.48 -22.20
CA GLU A 305 -2.48 7.67 -22.83
C GLU A 305 -3.78 7.73 -22.03
N LEU A 306 -3.73 7.67 -20.71
CA LEU A 306 -4.92 7.79 -19.85
C LEU A 306 -5.62 9.15 -20.03
N ILE A 307 -4.85 10.24 -20.10
CA ILE A 307 -5.38 11.58 -20.40
C ILE A 307 -6.05 11.57 -21.78
N ALA A 308 -5.35 11.08 -22.81
CA ALA A 308 -5.90 11.00 -24.17
C ALA A 308 -7.15 10.11 -24.27
N VAL A 309 -7.28 9.09 -23.42
CA VAL A 309 -8.47 8.26 -23.30
C VAL A 309 -9.66 9.07 -22.79
N VAL A 310 -9.48 9.83 -21.71
CA VAL A 310 -10.55 10.65 -21.11
C VAL A 310 -10.98 11.79 -22.03
N GLU A 311 -10.04 12.34 -22.80
CA GLU A 311 -10.33 13.36 -23.81
C GLU A 311 -10.92 12.78 -25.11
N GLY A 312 -11.02 11.44 -25.24
CA GLY A 312 -11.55 10.78 -26.44
C GLY A 312 -10.60 10.76 -27.65
N ARG A 313 -9.35 11.19 -27.49
CA ARG A 313 -8.33 11.25 -28.55
C ARG A 313 -7.59 9.93 -28.78
N SER A 314 -7.66 8.99 -27.84
CA SER A 314 -6.93 7.72 -27.94
C SER A 314 -7.57 6.75 -28.94
N THR A 315 -6.72 6.01 -29.66
CA THR A 315 -7.12 4.96 -30.63
C THR A 315 -7.70 3.71 -29.95
N VAL A 316 -7.59 3.61 -28.62
CA VAL A 316 -8.21 2.49 -27.88
C VAL A 316 -9.75 2.51 -28.02
N TRP A 317 -10.35 3.69 -28.16
CA TRP A 317 -11.78 3.83 -28.44
C TRP A 317 -12.17 3.14 -29.75
N ASP A 318 -11.35 3.24 -30.79
CA ASP A 318 -11.64 2.64 -32.08
C ASP A 318 -11.53 1.11 -31.98
N ARG A 319 -10.57 0.61 -31.20
CA ARG A 319 -10.44 -0.82 -30.89
C ARG A 319 -11.65 -1.36 -30.13
N ARG A 320 -12.15 -0.63 -29.12
CA ARG A 320 -13.38 -0.97 -28.39
C ARG A 320 -14.57 -1.01 -29.33
N ASN A 321 -14.74 0.01 -30.16
CA ASN A 321 -15.85 0.14 -31.09
C ASN A 321 -15.82 -0.95 -32.16
N ALA A 322 -14.64 -1.30 -32.70
CA ALA A 322 -14.48 -2.39 -33.65
C ALA A 322 -14.91 -3.75 -33.05
N LEU A 323 -14.53 -4.01 -31.79
CA LEU A 323 -14.97 -5.23 -31.09
C LEU A 323 -16.49 -5.24 -30.91
N HIS A 324 -17.10 -4.12 -30.50
CA HIS A 324 -18.55 -4.03 -30.32
C HIS A 324 -19.30 -4.17 -31.64
N LYS A 325 -18.81 -3.57 -32.73
CA LYS A 325 -19.37 -3.73 -34.08
C LYS A 325 -19.37 -5.21 -34.51
N LEU A 326 -18.25 -5.91 -34.29
CA LEU A 326 -18.16 -7.34 -34.59
C LEU A 326 -19.13 -8.15 -33.70
N GLY A 327 -19.23 -7.82 -32.41
CA GLY A 327 -20.18 -8.43 -31.49
C GLY A 327 -21.64 -8.26 -31.93
N VAL A 328 -22.02 -7.08 -32.41
CA VAL A 328 -23.35 -6.79 -32.95
C VAL A 328 -23.60 -7.57 -34.24
N ALA A 329 -22.62 -7.64 -35.15
CA ALA A 329 -22.74 -8.42 -36.38
C ALA A 329 -22.93 -9.93 -36.10
N ALA A 330 -22.23 -10.46 -35.09
CA ALA A 330 -22.27 -11.86 -34.69
C ALA A 330 -23.37 -12.20 -33.67
N ARG A 331 -24.32 -11.29 -33.39
CA ARG A 331 -25.36 -11.48 -32.36
C ARG A 331 -26.25 -12.71 -32.57
N ALA A 332 -26.47 -13.10 -33.84
CA ALA A 332 -27.29 -14.26 -34.19
C ALA A 332 -26.63 -15.59 -33.82
N ASN A 333 -25.30 -15.60 -33.63
CA ASN A 333 -24.53 -16.80 -33.34
C ASN A 333 -24.58 -17.23 -31.87
N ILE A 334 -25.31 -16.48 -31.03
CA ILE A 334 -25.49 -16.80 -29.61
C ILE A 334 -26.45 -17.99 -29.51
N VAL A 335 -25.88 -19.20 -29.46
CA VAL A 335 -26.64 -20.41 -29.15
C VAL A 335 -26.76 -20.51 -27.63
N LEU A 336 -27.98 -20.35 -27.10
CA LEU A 336 -28.24 -20.63 -25.69
C LEU A 336 -28.03 -22.13 -25.45
N PRO A 337 -27.25 -22.53 -24.42
CA PRO A 337 -27.14 -23.93 -24.09
C PRO A 337 -28.53 -24.48 -23.77
N LYS A 338 -28.99 -25.46 -24.54
CA LYS A 338 -30.22 -26.21 -24.21
C LYS A 338 -29.97 -26.83 -22.83
N LYS A 339 -30.70 -26.38 -21.79
CA LYS A 339 -30.65 -27.02 -20.46
C LYS A 339 -30.87 -28.52 -20.68
N ARG A 340 -29.86 -29.32 -20.36
CA ARG A 340 -29.95 -30.77 -20.37
C ARG A 340 -30.78 -31.22 -19.18
#